data_AF-A0A7K1J0T1-F1
#
_entry.id   AF-A0A7K1J0T1-F1
#
_cell.length_a   1.000
_cell.length_b   1.000
_cell.length_c   1.000
_cell.angle_alpha   90.00
_cell.angle_beta   90.00
_cell.angle_gamma   90.00
#
_symmetry.space_group_name_H-M   'P 1'
#
loop_
_entity.id
_entity.type
_entity.pdbx_description
1 polymer ?
#
loop_
_entity_poly.entity_id
_entity_poly.type
_entity_poly.pdbx_seq_one_letter_code
_entity_poly.pdbx_strand_id
1 'polypeptide(L)'
;NVAGHPVLVTRAEDGVLRAFRNACTHRGAQVADGCGETRRLTCPYHAWSFELNGDLAGQPQAYAFSDIEKSTLGLQPLPIADVAGLIAVGLSDDVDPVAAFADIEPQLRWCGYETHEIVCQHTWTLKANWKIAFDVNLESYHVDYLHRDTLSNLVLHNPIYDSFGKHARWGFPTTGTEKVVDLPEEHWPPTMPVSIIHTLFPSVVLLETPVSCQMFRVYPGRNVNECTVDLTEASLKPIANEEDREARQRGADFAALVVGTEDFPAAEQCQRGAEIGLTNFNFGSNEPMLQHWHRTWQHALDNA
;
A
#
# COMPACT_ATOMS: atom_id res chain seq x y z
N ASN A 1 7.89 -5.61 -6.28
CA ASN A 1 8.90 -4.53 -6.20
C ASN A 1 8.42 -3.48 -5.22
N VAL A 2 9.31 -2.81 -4.50
CA VAL A 2 8.99 -1.66 -3.63
C VAL A 2 9.83 -0.48 -4.09
N ALA A 3 9.21 0.55 -4.65
CA ALA A 3 9.92 1.71 -5.23
C ALA A 3 11.10 1.32 -6.14
N GLY A 4 10.90 0.36 -7.05
CA GLY A 4 11.93 -0.15 -7.95
C GLY A 4 12.91 -1.17 -7.35
N HIS A 5 12.81 -1.50 -6.06
CA HIS A 5 13.64 -2.51 -5.40
C HIS A 5 12.96 -3.89 -5.42
N PRO A 6 13.58 -4.92 -6.02
CA PRO A 6 13.09 -6.29 -5.94
C PRO A 6 13.24 -6.84 -4.53
N VAL A 7 12.11 -7.17 -3.91
CA VAL A 7 12.03 -7.77 -2.56
C VAL A 7 11.40 -9.14 -2.70
N LEU A 8 11.98 -10.11 -2.00
CA LEU A 8 11.46 -11.46 -1.87
C LEU A 8 11.02 -11.66 -0.42
N VAL A 9 9.77 -12.06 -0.23
CA VAL A 9 9.24 -12.43 1.08
C VAL A 9 8.97 -13.93 1.11
N THR A 10 9.39 -14.60 2.17
CA THR A 10 9.16 -16.03 2.38
C THR A 10 8.55 -16.28 3.74
N ARG A 11 7.81 -17.38 3.84
CA ARG A 11 7.37 -17.97 5.10
C ARG A 11 7.64 -19.46 5.01
N ALA A 12 8.47 -19.98 5.90
CA ALA A 12 8.81 -21.40 5.94
C ALA A 12 7.84 -22.17 6.85
N GLU A 13 8.04 -23.48 7.00
CA GLU A 13 7.22 -24.35 7.87
C GLU A 13 7.30 -23.96 9.35
N ASP A 14 8.35 -23.23 9.75
CA ASP A 14 8.47 -22.65 11.09
C ASP A 14 7.49 -21.48 11.33
N GLY A 15 6.76 -21.06 10.31
CA GLY A 15 5.81 -19.94 10.35
C GLY A 15 6.48 -18.57 10.37
N VAL A 16 7.81 -18.49 10.39
CA VAL A 16 8.56 -17.25 10.51
C VAL A 16 8.65 -16.54 9.16
N LEU A 17 8.20 -15.29 9.16
CA LEU A 17 8.24 -14.39 8.02
C LEU A 17 9.67 -13.84 7.82
N ARG A 18 10.14 -13.83 6.58
CA ARG A 18 11.48 -13.34 6.22
C ARG A 18 11.42 -12.52 4.95
N ALA A 19 12.30 -11.53 4.83
CA ALA A 19 12.48 -10.77 3.61
C ALA A 19 13.94 -10.78 3.17
N PHE A 20 14.15 -10.70 1.86
CA PHE A 20 15.46 -10.63 1.23
C PHE A 20 15.42 -9.65 0.07
N ARG A 21 16.59 -9.11 -0.29
CA ARG A 21 16.79 -8.57 -1.64
C ARG A 21 16.58 -9.71 -2.62
N ASN A 22 15.66 -9.55 -3.57
CA ASN A 22 15.39 -10.56 -4.60
C ASN A 22 16.50 -10.54 -5.67
N ALA A 23 17.71 -10.90 -5.27
CA ALA A 23 18.91 -10.88 -6.09
C ALA A 23 19.83 -12.03 -5.67
N CYS A 24 20.14 -12.91 -6.61
CA CYS A 24 21.07 -14.00 -6.40
C CYS A 24 22.47 -13.46 -6.12
N THR A 25 23.11 -13.94 -5.05
CA THR A 25 24.46 -13.52 -4.63
C THR A 25 25.57 -13.83 -5.62
N HIS A 26 25.33 -14.69 -6.61
CA HIS A 26 26.31 -14.97 -7.66
C HIS A 26 26.49 -13.76 -8.59
N ARG A 27 25.42 -13.31 -9.26
CA ARG A 27 25.48 -12.26 -10.30
C ARG A 27 24.26 -11.33 -10.33
N GLY A 28 23.49 -11.29 -9.25
CA GLY A 28 22.37 -10.35 -9.07
C GLY A 28 21.09 -10.68 -9.83
N ALA A 29 20.99 -11.84 -10.50
CA ALA A 29 19.75 -12.24 -11.16
C ALA A 29 18.62 -12.43 -10.14
N GLN A 30 17.41 -11.98 -10.46
CA GLN A 30 16.23 -12.21 -9.62
C GLN A 30 16.02 -13.72 -9.42
N VAL A 31 15.69 -14.09 -8.18
CA VAL A 31 15.61 -15.50 -7.76
C VAL A 31 14.20 -16.06 -7.96
N ALA A 32 13.19 -15.23 -7.75
CA ALA A 32 11.79 -15.58 -7.94
C ALA A 32 11.02 -14.42 -8.60
N ASP A 33 9.90 -14.77 -9.23
CA ASP A 33 8.94 -13.83 -9.81
C ASP A 33 7.51 -14.29 -9.46
N GLY A 34 6.60 -13.35 -9.27
CA GLY A 34 5.23 -13.62 -8.83
C GLY A 34 5.11 -14.09 -7.37
N CYS A 35 4.03 -14.83 -7.08
CA CYS A 35 3.71 -15.42 -5.79
C CYS A 35 3.41 -16.92 -5.92
N GLY A 36 3.70 -17.70 -4.87
CA GLY A 36 3.38 -19.13 -4.85
C GLY A 36 4.06 -19.89 -3.72
N GLU A 37 3.97 -21.21 -3.79
CA GLU A 37 4.57 -22.13 -2.82
C GLU A 37 5.75 -22.88 -3.44
N THR A 38 6.85 -22.98 -2.71
CA THR A 38 8.00 -23.80 -3.10
C THR A 38 8.74 -24.30 -1.88
N ARG A 39 9.43 -25.44 -2.02
CA ARG A 39 10.36 -25.93 -1.01
C ARG A 39 11.73 -25.27 -1.08
N ARG A 40 12.09 -24.71 -2.25
CA ARG A 40 13.40 -24.11 -2.48
C ARG A 40 13.33 -23.05 -3.57
N LEU A 41 14.12 -22.00 -3.42
CA LEU A 41 14.27 -20.92 -4.38
C LEU A 41 15.43 -21.24 -5.32
N THR A 42 15.21 -21.31 -6.63
CA THR A 42 16.27 -21.64 -7.59
C THR A 42 16.43 -20.52 -8.60
N CYS A 43 17.60 -19.87 -8.57
CA CYS A 43 17.93 -18.79 -9.49
C CYS A 43 17.93 -19.31 -10.94
N PRO A 44 17.15 -18.69 -11.85
CA PRO A 44 17.01 -19.17 -13.23
C PRO A 44 18.29 -19.03 -14.06
N TYR A 45 19.29 -18.27 -13.58
CA TYR A 45 20.50 -18.02 -14.37
C TYR A 45 21.47 -19.21 -14.34
N HIS A 46 21.89 -19.66 -13.16
CA HIS A 46 22.88 -20.72 -13.01
C HIS A 46 22.47 -21.78 -11.97
N ALA A 47 21.18 -21.88 -11.65
CA ALA A 47 20.64 -22.86 -10.71
C ALA A 47 21.28 -22.82 -9.30
N TRP A 48 21.75 -21.65 -8.86
CA TRP A 48 22.03 -21.42 -7.45
C TRP A 48 20.72 -21.51 -6.69
N SER A 49 20.70 -22.32 -5.64
CA SER A 49 19.49 -22.65 -4.92
C SER A 49 19.61 -22.25 -3.45
N PHE A 50 18.54 -21.69 -2.92
CA PHE A 50 18.46 -21.10 -1.58
C PHE A 50 17.28 -21.70 -0.83
N GLU A 51 17.51 -21.99 0.45
CA GLU A 51 16.43 -22.34 1.38
C GLU A 51 15.51 -21.13 1.60
N LEU A 52 14.31 -21.37 2.14
CA LEU A 52 13.35 -20.28 2.44
C LEU A 52 13.84 -19.34 3.55
N ASN A 53 14.86 -19.74 4.31
CA ASN A 53 15.54 -18.86 5.27
C ASN A 53 16.67 -18.02 4.65
N GLY A 54 16.91 -18.13 3.33
CA GLY A 54 17.92 -17.40 2.60
C GLY A 54 19.26 -18.11 2.46
N ASP A 55 19.52 -19.18 3.21
CA ASP A 55 20.79 -19.89 3.17
C ASP A 55 21.04 -20.53 1.80
N LEU A 56 22.29 -20.53 1.35
CA LEU A 56 22.68 -21.25 0.14
C LEU A 56 22.52 -22.76 0.35
N ALA A 57 21.51 -23.33 -0.30
CA ALA A 57 21.23 -24.75 -0.30
C ALA A 57 22.20 -25.52 -1.20
N GLY A 58 22.54 -24.96 -2.36
CA GLY A 58 23.48 -25.57 -3.28
C GLY A 58 23.72 -24.74 -4.54
N GLN A 59 24.87 -24.97 -5.17
CA GLN A 59 25.25 -24.34 -6.43
C GLN A 59 25.97 -25.36 -7.33
N PRO A 60 25.82 -25.28 -8.66
CA PRO A 60 26.63 -26.07 -9.58
C PRO A 60 28.13 -25.79 -9.41
N GLN A 61 28.94 -26.83 -9.62
CA GLN A 61 30.41 -26.73 -9.58
C GLN A 61 30.95 -26.07 -8.30
N ALA A 62 30.40 -26.42 -7.13
CA ALA A 62 30.78 -25.82 -5.84
C ALA A 62 32.30 -25.82 -5.56
N TYR A 63 33.06 -26.80 -6.10
CA TYR A 63 34.52 -26.84 -6.00
C TYR A 63 35.21 -25.60 -6.58
N ALA A 64 34.60 -24.91 -7.55
CA ALA A 64 35.15 -23.70 -8.17
C ALA A 64 35.02 -22.45 -7.26
N PHE A 65 34.33 -22.60 -6.12
CA PHE A 65 34.11 -21.55 -5.14
C PHE A 65 34.67 -21.95 -3.77
N SER A 66 35.61 -22.91 -3.72
CA SER A 66 36.16 -23.46 -2.46
C SER A 66 36.84 -22.43 -1.56
N ASP A 67 37.31 -21.33 -2.15
CA ASP A 67 38.00 -20.25 -1.44
C ASP A 67 37.04 -19.16 -0.92
N ILE A 68 35.72 -19.33 -1.12
CA ILE A 68 34.68 -18.41 -0.65
C ILE A 68 33.92 -19.03 0.52
N GLU A 69 33.73 -18.26 1.58
CA GLU A 69 32.98 -18.71 2.74
C GLU A 69 31.51 -18.95 2.38
N LYS A 70 31.00 -20.17 2.59
CA LYS A 70 29.64 -20.54 2.20
C LYS A 70 28.57 -19.67 2.86
N SER A 71 28.80 -19.23 4.10
CA SER A 71 27.86 -18.38 4.86
C SER A 71 27.61 -17.03 4.18
N THR A 72 28.55 -16.52 3.38
CA THR A 72 28.42 -15.24 2.66
C THR A 72 27.71 -15.38 1.33
N LEU A 73 27.32 -16.60 0.94
CA LEU A 73 26.67 -16.88 -0.34
C LEU A 73 25.15 -16.93 -0.25
N GLY A 74 24.54 -16.80 0.93
CA GLY A 74 23.09 -16.75 1.11
C GLY A 74 22.47 -15.43 0.67
N LEU A 75 21.14 -15.40 0.49
CA LEU A 75 20.40 -14.19 0.14
C LEU A 75 20.59 -13.08 1.20
N GLN A 76 20.67 -11.83 0.75
CA GLN A 76 20.84 -10.70 1.65
C GLN A 76 19.51 -10.38 2.33
N PRO A 77 19.41 -10.51 3.68
CA PRO A 77 18.17 -10.30 4.41
C PRO A 77 17.76 -8.82 4.39
N LEU A 78 16.48 -8.59 4.65
CA LEU A 78 15.89 -7.27 4.88
C LEU A 78 15.05 -7.33 6.17
N PRO A 79 15.00 -6.26 6.97
CA PRO A 79 14.08 -6.18 8.10
C PRO A 79 12.63 -6.38 7.65
N ILE A 80 11.86 -7.16 8.39
CA ILE A 80 10.44 -7.43 8.09
C ILE A 80 9.64 -7.54 9.39
N ALA A 81 8.41 -7.06 9.36
CA ALA A 81 7.47 -7.21 10.46
C ALA A 81 6.04 -7.44 9.96
N ASP A 82 5.25 -8.12 10.79
CA ASP A 82 3.80 -8.13 10.71
C ASP A 82 3.28 -7.03 11.65
N VAL A 83 2.64 -6.01 11.08
CA VAL A 83 2.07 -4.87 11.79
C VAL A 83 0.57 -4.88 11.58
N ALA A 84 -0.16 -5.42 12.56
CA ALA A 84 -1.62 -5.54 12.52
C ALA A 84 -2.16 -6.22 11.24
N GLY A 85 -1.49 -7.28 10.76
CA GLY A 85 -1.87 -8.00 9.54
C GLY A 85 -1.26 -7.42 8.25
N LEU A 86 -0.58 -6.27 8.32
CA LEU A 86 0.16 -5.69 7.20
C LEU A 86 1.62 -6.14 7.24
N ILE A 87 2.14 -6.61 6.10
CA ILE A 87 3.55 -7.00 5.98
C ILE A 87 4.40 -5.79 5.61
N ALA A 88 5.22 -5.32 6.54
CA ALA A 88 6.12 -4.19 6.38
C ALA A 88 7.57 -4.66 6.19
N VAL A 89 8.28 -4.10 5.20
CA VAL A 89 9.67 -4.43 4.89
C VAL A 89 10.54 -3.18 4.89
N GLY A 90 11.65 -3.21 5.63
CA GLY A 90 12.70 -2.20 5.57
C GLY A 90 13.62 -2.45 4.38
N LEU A 91 13.96 -1.42 3.60
CA LEU A 91 14.82 -1.56 2.41
C LEU A 91 16.33 -1.45 2.71
N SER A 92 16.68 -1.23 3.98
CA SER A 92 18.04 -1.23 4.52
C SER A 92 18.02 -1.75 5.96
N ASP A 93 19.18 -2.20 6.44
CA ASP A 93 19.31 -2.94 7.72
C ASP A 93 19.06 -2.05 8.95
N ASP A 94 19.15 -0.74 8.80
CA ASP A 94 18.93 0.27 9.84
C ASP A 94 17.46 0.69 9.99
N VAL A 95 16.58 0.24 9.09
CA VAL A 95 15.14 0.51 9.18
C VAL A 95 14.47 -0.51 10.07
N ASP A 96 13.79 -0.04 11.11
CA ASP A 96 12.89 -0.84 11.93
C ASP A 96 11.44 -0.69 11.43
N PRO A 97 10.85 -1.74 10.80
CA PRO A 97 9.49 -1.67 10.31
C PRO A 97 8.46 -1.57 11.42
N VAL A 98 8.70 -2.08 12.63
CA VAL A 98 7.72 -1.99 13.74
C VAL A 98 7.67 -0.55 14.26
N ALA A 99 8.83 0.04 14.52
CA ALA A 99 8.92 1.42 14.97
C ALA A 99 8.30 2.40 13.97
N ALA A 100 8.40 2.11 12.67
CA ALA A 100 7.84 2.93 11.61
C ALA A 100 6.31 3.06 11.61
N PHE A 101 5.58 2.20 12.34
CA PHE A 101 4.11 2.26 12.46
C PHE A 101 3.62 2.42 13.90
N ALA A 102 4.51 2.53 14.89
CA ALA A 102 4.16 2.49 16.30
C ALA A 102 3.07 3.51 16.71
N ASP A 103 3.06 4.70 16.10
CA ASP A 103 2.10 5.76 16.40
C ASP A 103 0.67 5.45 15.92
N ILE A 104 0.52 4.65 14.86
CA ILE A 104 -0.79 4.35 14.24
C ILE A 104 -1.24 2.90 14.40
N GLU A 105 -0.33 2.00 14.79
CA GLU A 105 -0.59 0.57 14.94
C GLU A 105 -1.85 0.25 15.77
N PRO A 106 -2.14 0.95 16.89
CA PRO A 106 -3.36 0.69 17.64
C PRO A 106 -4.64 0.95 16.84
N GLN A 107 -4.63 1.85 15.86
CA GLN A 107 -5.77 2.09 14.97
C GLN A 107 -5.88 0.99 13.91
N LEU A 108 -4.75 0.56 13.34
CA LEU A 108 -4.71 -0.47 12.30
C LEU A 108 -5.23 -1.83 12.82
N ARG A 109 -5.01 -2.14 14.10
CA ARG A 109 -5.55 -3.35 14.72
C ARG A 109 -7.08 -3.44 14.67
N TRP A 110 -7.81 -2.32 14.62
CA TRP A 110 -9.26 -2.34 14.52
C TRP A 110 -9.75 -2.77 13.15
N CYS A 111 -8.91 -2.66 12.12
CA CYS A 111 -9.25 -3.03 10.76
C CYS A 111 -9.22 -4.56 10.54
N GLY A 112 -8.43 -5.31 11.31
CA GLY A 112 -8.40 -6.77 11.24
C GLY A 112 -7.83 -7.33 9.93
N TYR A 113 -6.74 -6.74 9.42
CA TYR A 113 -6.14 -7.13 8.14
C TYR A 113 -5.71 -8.59 8.06
N GLU A 114 -5.48 -9.26 9.20
CA GLU A 114 -5.12 -10.67 9.27
C GLU A 114 -6.20 -11.63 8.76
N THR A 115 -7.47 -11.20 8.69
CA THR A 115 -8.57 -12.02 8.15
C THR A 115 -8.97 -11.66 6.72
N HIS A 116 -8.30 -10.69 6.12
CA HIS A 116 -8.63 -10.21 4.79
C HIS A 116 -8.16 -11.20 3.72
N GLU A 117 -8.93 -11.32 2.65
CA GLU A 117 -8.53 -12.09 1.47
C GLU A 117 -8.45 -11.17 0.25
N ILE A 118 -7.31 -11.19 -0.44
CA ILE A 118 -7.07 -10.41 -1.65
C ILE A 118 -8.01 -10.88 -2.76
N VAL A 119 -8.74 -9.94 -3.35
CA VAL A 119 -9.64 -10.14 -4.48
C VAL A 119 -8.87 -9.98 -5.78
N CYS A 120 -8.25 -8.82 -5.98
CA CYS A 120 -7.45 -8.53 -7.16
C CYS A 120 -6.43 -7.41 -6.91
N GLN A 121 -5.56 -7.18 -7.90
CA GLN A 121 -4.59 -6.11 -7.87
C GLN A 121 -4.56 -5.39 -9.22
N HIS A 122 -4.36 -4.08 -9.17
CA HIS A 122 -4.23 -3.21 -10.34
C HIS A 122 -2.98 -2.36 -10.19
N THR A 123 -2.32 -2.08 -11.31
CA THR A 123 -1.14 -1.20 -11.37
C THR A 123 -1.32 -0.20 -12.49
N TRP A 124 -1.10 1.08 -12.19
CA TRP A 124 -1.06 2.16 -13.18
C TRP A 124 0.30 2.86 -13.16
N THR A 125 0.73 3.31 -14.33
CA THR A 125 1.81 4.29 -14.46
C THR A 125 1.21 5.62 -14.86
N LEU A 126 1.40 6.65 -14.03
CA LEU A 126 0.83 7.98 -14.24
C LEU A 126 1.90 8.98 -14.63
N LYS A 127 1.53 9.94 -15.46
CA LYS A 127 2.34 11.13 -15.78
C LYS A 127 2.11 12.24 -14.76
N ALA A 128 2.32 11.90 -13.49
CA ALA A 128 2.25 12.82 -12.37
C ALA A 128 3.33 12.51 -11.33
N ASN A 129 3.75 13.53 -10.59
CA ASN A 129 4.54 13.30 -9.38
C ASN A 129 3.73 12.44 -8.40
N TRP A 130 4.41 11.52 -7.71
CA TRP A 130 3.76 10.62 -6.76
C TRP A 130 2.97 11.35 -5.65
N LYS A 131 3.42 12.54 -5.23
CA LYS A 131 2.67 13.34 -4.24
C LYS A 131 1.33 13.82 -4.78
N ILE A 132 1.28 14.27 -6.03
CA ILE A 132 0.04 14.69 -6.69
C ILE A 132 -0.93 13.51 -6.86
N ALA A 133 -0.40 12.33 -7.20
CA ALA A 133 -1.21 11.11 -7.28
C ALA A 133 -1.69 10.62 -5.90
N PHE A 134 -0.96 10.93 -4.82
CA PHE A 134 -1.37 10.63 -3.46
C PHE A 134 -2.42 11.61 -2.94
N ASP A 135 -2.29 12.90 -3.30
CA ASP A 135 -3.16 14.00 -2.88
C ASP A 135 -4.66 13.74 -3.14
N VAL A 136 -5.00 13.03 -4.21
CA VAL A 136 -6.40 12.67 -4.54
C VAL A 136 -7.08 11.83 -3.43
N ASN A 137 -6.29 11.21 -2.55
CA ASN A 137 -6.78 10.40 -1.44
C ASN A 137 -6.81 11.17 -0.10
N LEU A 138 -6.58 12.49 -0.11
CA LEU A 138 -6.41 13.30 1.11
C LEU A 138 -7.54 14.28 1.37
N GLU A 139 -8.53 14.37 0.49
CA GLU A 139 -9.67 15.26 0.67
C GLU A 139 -10.92 14.74 -0.05
N SER A 140 -12.07 15.32 0.31
CA SER A 140 -13.36 15.04 -0.32
C SER A 140 -13.93 16.25 -1.07
N TYR A 141 -13.14 17.30 -1.25
CA TYR A 141 -13.56 18.54 -1.89
C TYR A 141 -13.85 18.34 -3.38
N HIS A 142 -13.12 17.46 -4.07
CA HIS A 142 -13.39 17.14 -5.47
C HIS A 142 -14.62 16.24 -5.67
N VAL A 143 -15.08 15.51 -4.65
CA VAL A 143 -16.04 14.41 -4.80
C VAL A 143 -17.36 14.85 -5.44
N ASP A 144 -17.91 16.01 -5.04
CA ASP A 144 -19.18 16.50 -5.59
C ASP A 144 -19.12 16.94 -7.05
N TYR A 145 -17.91 17.23 -7.54
CA TYR A 145 -17.70 17.81 -8.85
C TYR A 145 -17.14 16.78 -9.81
N LEU A 146 -16.06 16.10 -9.41
CA LEU A 146 -15.39 15.08 -10.18
C LEU A 146 -16.21 13.78 -10.20
N HIS A 147 -16.67 13.33 -9.03
CA HIS A 147 -17.44 12.08 -8.87
C HIS A 147 -18.96 12.29 -8.87
N ARG A 148 -19.44 13.34 -9.55
CA ARG A 148 -20.87 13.71 -9.54
C ARG A 148 -21.79 12.59 -10.05
N ASP A 149 -21.30 11.81 -11.01
CA ASP A 149 -22.06 10.75 -11.69
C ASP A 149 -21.77 9.36 -11.09
N THR A 150 -20.86 9.28 -10.10
CA THR A 150 -20.37 8.03 -9.52
C THR A 150 -20.53 7.99 -8.00
N LEU A 151 -19.72 8.75 -7.24
CA LEU A 151 -19.61 8.63 -5.78
C LEU A 151 -20.38 9.70 -4.98
N SER A 152 -20.68 10.87 -5.55
CA SER A 152 -21.25 12.01 -4.80
C SER A 152 -22.55 11.64 -4.06
N ASN A 153 -23.40 10.77 -4.63
CA ASN A 153 -24.65 10.33 -4.00
C ASN A 153 -24.48 9.32 -2.83
N LEU A 154 -23.25 8.86 -2.58
CA LEU A 154 -22.94 7.84 -1.56
C LEU A 154 -22.29 8.44 -0.31
N VAL A 155 -21.82 9.69 -0.37
CA VAL A 155 -21.03 10.32 0.69
C VAL A 155 -21.79 11.46 1.36
N LEU A 156 -21.45 11.73 2.62
CA LEU A 156 -21.95 12.87 3.38
C LEU A 156 -20.78 13.79 3.76
N HIS A 157 -20.96 15.11 3.60
CA HIS A 157 -19.87 16.11 3.65
C HIS A 157 -19.50 16.57 5.07
N ASN A 158 -19.16 15.62 5.94
CA ASN A 158 -18.68 15.92 7.29
C ASN A 158 -17.44 15.08 7.60
N PRO A 159 -16.30 15.34 6.93
CA PRO A 159 -15.12 14.54 7.12
C PRO A 159 -14.49 14.78 8.51
N ILE A 160 -13.97 13.71 9.08
CA ILE A 160 -13.17 13.71 10.31
C ILE A 160 -11.71 13.52 9.97
N TYR A 161 -10.82 14.07 10.81
CA TYR A 161 -9.38 14.09 10.57
C TYR A 161 -8.61 13.89 11.87
N ASP A 162 -7.68 12.94 11.88
CA ASP A 162 -6.79 12.64 12.99
C ASP A 162 -5.36 12.46 12.48
N SER A 163 -4.37 12.78 13.30
CA SER A 163 -2.96 12.52 13.02
C SER A 163 -2.33 11.64 14.09
N PHE A 164 -1.39 10.80 13.65
CA PHE A 164 -0.68 9.80 14.44
C PHE A 164 0.80 9.85 14.09
N GLY A 165 1.55 10.76 14.71
CA GLY A 165 2.93 11.03 14.31
C GLY A 165 3.01 11.51 12.87
N LYS A 166 3.66 10.72 12.00
CA LYS A 166 3.76 10.97 10.54
C LYS A 166 2.60 10.38 9.73
N HIS A 167 1.76 9.56 10.35
CA HIS A 167 0.60 8.95 9.73
C HIS A 167 -0.64 9.77 10.06
N ALA A 168 -1.74 9.46 9.40
CA ALA A 168 -2.99 10.13 9.66
C ALA A 168 -4.19 9.29 9.25
N ARG A 169 -5.35 9.68 9.75
CA ARG A 169 -6.64 9.13 9.38
C ARG A 169 -7.54 10.26 8.94
N TRP A 170 -8.34 9.99 7.93
CA TRP A 170 -9.55 10.74 7.71
C TRP A 170 -10.70 9.81 7.37
N GLY A 171 -11.92 10.30 7.38
CA GLY A 171 -13.06 9.48 7.04
C GLY A 171 -14.28 10.33 6.80
N PHE A 172 -15.26 9.76 6.13
CA PHE A 172 -16.52 10.44 5.84
C PHE A 172 -17.69 9.48 6.04
N PRO A 173 -18.80 9.99 6.59
CA PRO A 173 -20.01 9.21 6.67
C PRO A 173 -20.57 8.93 5.27
N THR A 174 -21.16 7.75 5.08
CA THR A 174 -21.86 7.37 3.86
C THR A 174 -23.37 7.32 4.09
N THR A 175 -24.12 7.26 3.00
CA THR A 175 -25.59 7.19 3.02
C THR A 175 -26.07 6.09 3.96
N GLY A 176 -26.92 6.45 4.93
CA GLY A 176 -27.39 5.59 6.00
C GLY A 176 -26.89 6.02 7.39
N THR A 177 -25.81 6.80 7.47
CA THR A 177 -25.32 7.35 8.76
C THR A 177 -26.37 8.21 9.44
N GLU A 178 -27.11 9.01 8.66
CA GLU A 178 -28.18 9.89 9.14
C GLU A 178 -29.30 9.15 9.86
N LYS A 179 -29.42 7.82 9.67
CA LYS A 179 -30.44 6.99 10.32
C LYS A 179 -30.03 6.51 11.71
N VAL A 180 -28.76 6.60 12.05
CA VAL A 180 -28.19 6.02 13.28
C VAL A 180 -27.50 7.04 14.17
N VAL A 181 -27.06 8.18 13.63
CA VAL A 181 -26.25 9.18 14.36
C VAL A 181 -26.95 9.77 15.60
N ASP A 182 -28.28 9.87 15.58
CA ASP A 182 -29.08 10.38 16.69
C ASP A 182 -29.51 9.27 17.69
N LEU A 183 -29.18 8.01 17.41
CA LEU A 183 -29.47 6.89 18.30
C LEU A 183 -28.36 6.76 19.37
N PRO A 184 -28.69 6.28 20.59
CA PRO A 184 -27.67 5.90 21.57
C PRO A 184 -26.69 4.86 20.97
N GLU A 185 -25.39 4.95 21.30
CA GLU A 185 -24.33 4.09 20.74
C GLU A 185 -24.61 2.59 20.86
N GLU A 186 -25.31 2.16 21.91
CA GLU A 186 -25.73 0.74 22.10
C GLU A 186 -26.66 0.22 20.99
N HIS A 187 -27.31 1.11 20.23
CA HIS A 187 -28.17 0.79 19.09
C HIS A 187 -27.45 0.92 17.74
N TRP A 188 -26.17 1.30 17.74
CA TRP A 188 -25.43 1.42 16.50
C TRP A 188 -25.17 0.04 15.88
N PRO A 189 -25.18 -0.06 14.54
CA PRO A 189 -24.81 -1.30 13.89
C PRO A 189 -23.35 -1.66 14.21
N PRO A 190 -22.99 -2.96 14.24
CA PRO A 190 -21.60 -3.38 14.44
C PRO A 190 -20.62 -2.81 13.41
N THR A 191 -21.12 -2.49 12.20
CA THR A 191 -20.37 -1.80 11.15
C THR A 191 -21.10 -0.52 10.80
N MET A 192 -20.49 0.62 11.10
CA MET A 192 -21.05 1.91 10.78
C MET A 192 -20.98 2.16 9.26
N PRO A 193 -21.97 2.83 8.66
CA PRO A 193 -21.94 3.27 7.26
C PRO A 193 -20.98 4.46 7.12
N VAL A 194 -19.69 4.23 7.33
CA VAL A 194 -18.62 5.23 7.27
C VAL A 194 -17.48 4.61 6.47
N SER A 195 -16.82 5.43 5.64
CA SER A 195 -15.55 5.06 5.05
C SER A 195 -14.42 5.69 5.85
N ILE A 196 -13.40 4.91 6.18
CA ILE A 196 -12.24 5.34 6.96
C ILE A 196 -10.99 5.13 6.12
N ILE A 197 -10.16 6.16 6.05
CA ILE A 197 -8.96 6.20 5.23
C ILE A 197 -7.77 6.44 6.14
N HIS A 198 -6.94 5.42 6.34
CA HIS A 198 -5.64 5.56 6.98
C HIS A 198 -4.60 5.86 5.91
N THR A 199 -3.74 6.83 6.18
CA THR A 199 -2.65 7.23 5.31
C THR A 199 -1.36 6.99 6.06
N LEU A 200 -0.51 6.12 5.52
CA LEU A 200 0.74 5.71 6.16
C LEU A 200 1.94 6.31 5.44
N PHE A 201 2.83 6.89 6.23
CA PHE A 201 4.00 7.56 5.69
C PHE A 201 4.93 6.55 5.01
N PRO A 202 5.47 6.86 3.81
CA PRO A 202 5.33 8.12 3.09
C PRO A 202 4.18 8.17 2.08
N SER A 203 3.62 7.04 1.65
CA SER A 203 2.82 6.98 0.41
C SER A 203 1.85 5.80 0.31
N VAL A 204 1.37 5.28 1.44
CA VAL A 204 0.36 4.22 1.48
C VAL A 204 -0.98 4.78 1.92
N VAL A 205 -2.06 4.37 1.26
CA VAL A 205 -3.45 4.66 1.64
C VAL A 205 -4.16 3.34 1.89
N LEU A 206 -4.87 3.23 3.00
CA LEU A 206 -5.76 2.14 3.35
C LEU A 206 -7.17 2.70 3.46
N LEU A 207 -8.01 2.41 2.49
CA LEU A 207 -9.42 2.80 2.47
C LEU A 207 -10.28 1.61 2.89
N GLU A 208 -10.88 1.74 4.07
CA GLU A 208 -11.90 0.86 4.59
C GLU A 208 -13.28 1.40 4.20
N THR A 209 -14.06 0.57 3.51
CA THR A 209 -15.48 0.80 3.29
C THR A 209 -16.28 -0.25 4.09
N PRO A 210 -17.61 -0.11 4.21
CA PRO A 210 -18.41 -1.14 4.87
C PRO A 210 -18.36 -2.54 4.22
N VAL A 211 -17.82 -2.68 3.01
CA VAL A 211 -17.87 -3.94 2.23
C VAL A 211 -16.51 -4.43 1.71
N SER A 212 -15.50 -3.57 1.64
CA SER A 212 -14.17 -3.86 1.11
C SER A 212 -13.08 -3.00 1.76
N CYS A 213 -11.85 -3.47 1.67
CA CYS A 213 -10.64 -2.76 2.02
C CYS A 213 -9.80 -2.55 0.76
N GLN A 214 -9.21 -1.38 0.61
CA GLN A 214 -8.36 -1.01 -0.52
C GLN A 214 -7.01 -0.51 -0.01
N MET A 215 -5.92 -1.03 -0.56
CA MET A 215 -4.58 -0.53 -0.28
C MET A 215 -3.95 0.07 -1.52
N PHE A 216 -3.76 1.39 -1.53
CA PHE A 216 -2.96 2.10 -2.53
C PHE A 216 -1.52 2.21 -2.03
N ARG A 217 -0.57 1.90 -2.92
CA ARG A 217 0.86 2.18 -2.70
C ARG A 217 1.34 3.02 -3.87
N VAL A 218 1.70 4.26 -3.59
CA VAL A 218 2.13 5.21 -4.62
C VAL A 218 3.65 5.33 -4.57
N TYR A 219 4.32 4.96 -5.66
CA TYR A 219 5.77 4.97 -5.75
C TYR A 219 6.26 6.02 -6.75
N PRO A 220 7.37 6.72 -6.47
CA PRO A 220 8.04 7.54 -7.46
C PRO A 220 8.42 6.71 -8.69
N GLY A 221 8.22 7.28 -9.87
CA GLY A 221 8.67 6.70 -11.15
C GLY A 221 10.12 7.05 -11.45
N ARG A 222 10.53 6.83 -12.71
CA ARG A 222 11.89 7.14 -13.17
C ARG A 222 12.17 8.64 -13.24
N ASN A 223 11.12 9.43 -13.47
CA ASN A 223 11.17 10.88 -13.60
C ASN A 223 10.33 11.54 -12.51
N VAL A 224 10.60 12.82 -12.22
CA VAL A 224 9.87 13.59 -11.19
C VAL A 224 8.36 13.69 -11.49
N ASN A 225 7.97 13.67 -12.76
CA ASN A 225 6.59 13.73 -13.23
C ASN A 225 6.02 12.35 -13.59
N GLU A 226 6.57 11.28 -13.04
CA GLU A 226 6.10 9.92 -13.25
C GLU A 226 5.94 9.21 -11.91
N CYS A 227 4.90 8.40 -11.78
CA CYS A 227 4.70 7.54 -10.61
C CYS A 227 4.02 6.22 -11.00
N THR A 228 4.12 5.24 -10.11
CA THR A 228 3.36 3.99 -10.20
C THR A 228 2.41 3.91 -9.02
N VAL A 229 1.15 3.58 -9.28
CA VAL A 229 0.14 3.32 -8.24
C VAL A 229 -0.22 1.86 -8.29
N ASP A 230 0.00 1.15 -7.18
CA ASP A 230 -0.46 -0.22 -7.00
C ASP A 230 -1.68 -0.23 -6.07
N LEU A 231 -2.82 -0.68 -6.56
CA LEU A 231 -4.04 -0.90 -5.78
C LEU A 231 -4.19 -2.39 -5.50
N THR A 232 -4.37 -2.74 -4.23
CA THR A 232 -4.78 -4.07 -3.80
C THR A 232 -6.18 -3.99 -3.23
N GLU A 233 -7.09 -4.78 -3.79
CA GLU A 233 -8.48 -4.88 -3.38
C GLU A 233 -8.63 -6.13 -2.52
N ALA A 234 -9.20 -5.98 -1.33
CA ALA A 234 -9.37 -7.06 -0.39
C ALA A 234 -10.79 -7.09 0.19
N SER A 235 -11.23 -8.30 0.51
CA SER A 235 -12.45 -8.54 1.26
C SER A 235 -12.17 -8.40 2.76
N LEU A 236 -13.13 -7.84 3.51
CA LEU A 236 -13.03 -7.71 4.98
C LEU A 236 -13.08 -9.04 5.73
N LYS A 237 -13.56 -10.09 5.06
CA LYS A 237 -13.78 -11.44 5.60
C LYS A 237 -13.43 -12.47 4.52
N PRO A 238 -13.06 -13.70 4.90
CA PRO A 238 -12.76 -14.76 3.94
C PRO A 238 -13.86 -14.95 2.90
N ILE A 239 -13.45 -15.19 1.65
CA ILE A 239 -14.37 -15.35 0.52
C ILE A 239 -15.07 -16.71 0.66
N ALA A 240 -16.39 -16.69 0.75
CA ALA A 240 -17.14 -17.89 1.12
C ALA A 240 -17.27 -18.92 -0.02
N ASN A 241 -17.44 -18.45 -1.26
CA ASN A 241 -17.65 -19.25 -2.45
C ASN A 241 -17.40 -18.41 -3.71
N GLU A 242 -17.57 -19.01 -4.89
CA GLU A 242 -17.33 -18.35 -6.18
C GLU A 242 -18.31 -17.19 -6.45
N GLU A 243 -19.58 -17.29 -6.03
CA GLU A 243 -20.55 -16.21 -6.21
C GLU A 243 -20.16 -14.96 -5.39
N ASP A 244 -19.70 -15.15 -4.16
CA ASP A 244 -19.15 -14.07 -3.32
C ASP A 244 -17.87 -13.49 -3.96
N ARG A 245 -16.97 -14.34 -4.48
CA ARG A 245 -15.76 -13.91 -5.20
C ARG A 245 -16.11 -13.01 -6.38
N GLU A 246 -17.04 -13.44 -7.24
CA GLU A 246 -17.48 -12.66 -8.40
C GLU A 246 -18.14 -11.34 -7.98
N ALA A 247 -18.92 -11.33 -6.89
CA ALA A 247 -19.53 -10.11 -6.37
C ALA A 247 -18.48 -9.12 -5.88
N ARG A 248 -17.44 -9.58 -5.19
CA ARG A 248 -16.32 -8.71 -4.75
C ARG A 248 -15.49 -8.25 -5.92
N GLN A 249 -15.25 -9.10 -6.90
CA GLN A 249 -14.53 -8.73 -8.13
C GLN A 249 -15.25 -7.59 -8.85
N ARG A 250 -16.59 -7.66 -9.02
CA ARG A 250 -17.35 -6.56 -9.64
C ARG A 250 -17.23 -5.23 -8.88
N GLY A 251 -17.22 -5.29 -7.54
CA GLY A 251 -17.02 -4.09 -6.71
C GLY A 251 -15.62 -3.51 -6.87
N ALA A 252 -14.60 -4.38 -6.85
CA ALA A 252 -13.21 -4.02 -7.07
C ALA A 252 -12.96 -3.42 -8.47
N ASP A 253 -13.54 -4.02 -9.51
CA ASP A 253 -13.45 -3.52 -10.89
C ASP A 253 -14.10 -2.13 -11.02
N PHE A 254 -15.23 -1.91 -10.36
CA PHE A 254 -15.89 -0.61 -10.34
C PHE A 254 -15.03 0.45 -9.65
N ALA A 255 -14.46 0.15 -8.49
CA ALA A 255 -13.59 1.10 -7.78
C ALA A 255 -12.32 1.43 -8.59
N ALA A 256 -11.67 0.42 -9.17
CA ALA A 256 -10.52 0.60 -10.04
C ALA A 256 -10.86 1.43 -11.30
N LEU A 257 -12.06 1.25 -11.85
CA LEU A 257 -12.55 2.04 -12.97
C LEU A 257 -12.70 3.51 -12.58
N VAL A 258 -13.42 3.83 -11.50
CA VAL A 258 -13.65 5.20 -11.04
C VAL A 258 -12.33 5.94 -10.85
N VAL A 259 -11.41 5.37 -10.06
CA VAL A 259 -10.11 6.00 -9.81
C VAL A 259 -9.30 6.16 -11.11
N GLY A 260 -9.29 5.11 -11.95
CA GLY A 260 -8.55 5.09 -13.20
C GLY A 260 -9.06 6.09 -14.24
N THR A 261 -10.36 6.39 -14.25
CA THR A 261 -10.99 7.26 -15.26
C THR A 261 -11.29 8.68 -14.78
N GLU A 262 -11.32 8.92 -13.47
CA GLU A 262 -11.68 10.21 -12.88
C GLU A 262 -10.48 10.85 -12.15
N ASP A 263 -9.95 10.19 -11.11
CA ASP A 263 -8.91 10.76 -10.24
C ASP A 263 -7.55 10.87 -10.93
N PHE A 264 -7.09 9.80 -11.55
CA PHE A 264 -5.76 9.80 -12.16
C PHE A 264 -5.64 10.78 -13.34
N PRO A 265 -6.64 10.92 -14.23
CA PRO A 265 -6.65 12.00 -15.22
C PRO A 265 -6.63 13.40 -14.60
N ALA A 266 -7.25 13.60 -13.43
CA ALA A 266 -7.18 14.88 -12.71
C ALA A 266 -5.78 15.12 -12.13
N ALA A 267 -5.14 14.11 -11.55
CA ALA A 267 -3.76 14.19 -11.07
C ALA A 267 -2.77 14.55 -12.20
N GLU A 268 -2.91 13.94 -13.39
CA GLU A 268 -2.09 14.29 -14.55
C GLU A 268 -2.37 15.71 -15.08
N GLN A 269 -3.60 16.22 -14.92
CA GLN A 269 -3.92 17.62 -15.23
C GLN A 269 -3.20 18.57 -14.27
N CYS A 270 -3.21 18.28 -12.97
CA CYS A 270 -2.48 19.04 -11.97
C CYS A 270 -0.97 19.06 -12.26
N GLN A 271 -0.39 17.91 -12.66
CA GLN A 271 1.01 17.85 -13.07
C GLN A 271 1.30 18.76 -14.27
N ARG A 272 0.46 18.77 -15.30
CA ARG A 272 0.63 19.69 -16.45
C ARG A 272 0.60 21.16 -16.03
N GLY A 273 -0.22 21.50 -15.03
CA GLY A 273 -0.23 22.84 -14.42
C GLY A 273 1.11 23.20 -13.77
N ALA A 274 1.72 22.26 -13.04
CA ALA A 274 3.05 22.45 -12.45
C ALA A 274 4.14 22.61 -13.53
N GLU A 275 4.08 21.82 -14.61
CA GLU A 275 5.08 21.82 -15.68
C GLU A 275 5.13 23.13 -16.47
N ILE A 276 4.03 23.86 -16.58
CA ILE A 276 4.00 25.19 -17.22
C ILE A 276 4.50 26.31 -16.29
N GLY A 277 4.99 25.96 -15.09
CA GLY A 277 5.61 26.89 -14.15
C GLY A 277 4.67 27.47 -13.08
N LEU A 278 3.53 26.82 -12.80
CA LEU A 278 2.74 27.17 -11.62
C LEU A 278 3.51 26.78 -10.36
N THR A 279 3.91 27.77 -9.56
CA THR A 279 4.75 27.56 -8.37
C THR A 279 4.01 27.67 -7.04
N ASN A 280 2.75 28.14 -7.06
CA ASN A 280 1.95 28.33 -5.86
C ASN A 280 0.67 27.50 -5.95
N PHE A 281 0.54 26.55 -5.03
CA PHE A 281 -0.66 25.73 -4.83
C PHE A 281 -1.30 26.14 -3.50
N ASN A 282 -2.63 26.27 -3.48
CA ASN A 282 -3.37 26.70 -2.31
C ASN A 282 -4.29 25.57 -1.86
N PHE A 283 -4.17 25.17 -0.60
CA PHE A 283 -5.10 24.25 0.05
C PHE A 283 -6.02 25.03 0.97
N GLY A 284 -7.33 24.78 0.85
CA GLY A 284 -8.37 25.39 1.65
C GLY A 284 -8.36 24.92 3.10
N SER A 285 -9.08 25.63 3.96
CA SER A 285 -9.28 25.21 5.36
C SER A 285 -10.08 23.91 5.49
N ASN A 286 -10.79 23.51 4.44
CA ASN A 286 -11.49 22.22 4.30
C ASN A 286 -10.58 21.07 3.85
N GLU A 287 -9.29 21.30 3.60
CA GLU A 287 -8.31 20.30 3.15
C GLU A 287 -7.16 20.11 4.17
N PRO A 288 -7.45 19.84 5.45
CA PRO A 288 -6.43 19.82 6.50
C PRO A 288 -5.39 18.70 6.30
N MET A 289 -5.78 17.60 5.66
CA MET A 289 -4.91 16.46 5.39
C MET A 289 -3.86 16.74 4.32
N LEU A 290 -4.22 17.40 3.22
CA LEU A 290 -3.25 17.89 2.25
C LEU A 290 -2.23 18.79 2.93
N GLN A 291 -2.70 19.74 3.74
CA GLN A 291 -1.81 20.62 4.48
C GLN A 291 -0.89 19.87 5.46
N HIS A 292 -1.41 18.86 6.16
CA HIS A 292 -0.61 18.01 7.06
C HIS A 292 0.47 17.25 6.28
N TRP A 293 0.10 16.52 5.22
CA TRP A 293 1.01 15.68 4.45
C TRP A 293 2.13 16.47 3.78
N HIS A 294 1.82 17.60 3.14
CA HIS A 294 2.85 18.42 2.50
C HIS A 294 3.84 19.01 3.51
N ARG A 295 3.39 19.38 4.73
CA ARG A 295 4.31 19.76 5.82
C ARG A 295 5.14 18.59 6.32
N THR A 296 4.53 17.41 6.48
CA THR A 296 5.21 16.20 6.96
C THR A 296 6.27 15.72 5.97
N TRP A 297 5.99 15.73 4.67
CA TRP A 297 6.98 15.42 3.63
C TRP A 297 8.10 16.47 3.59
N GLN A 298 7.77 17.76 3.65
CA GLN A 298 8.79 18.81 3.67
C GLN A 298 9.72 18.64 4.88
N HIS A 299 9.15 18.42 6.07
CA HIS A 299 9.94 18.17 7.27
C HIS A 299 10.83 16.92 7.14
N ALA A 300 10.34 15.85 6.52
CA ALA A 300 11.16 14.67 6.29
C ALA A 300 12.33 14.95 5.32
N LEU A 301 12.12 15.75 4.27
CA LEU A 301 13.16 16.15 3.32
C LEU A 301 14.19 17.07 3.96
N ASP A 302 13.77 17.98 4.84
CA ASP A 302 14.67 18.92 5.53
C ASP A 302 15.59 18.22 6.55
N ASN A 303 15.23 17.01 6.99
CA ASN A 303 15.97 16.21 7.99
C ASN A 303 16.54 14.90 7.42
N ALA A 304 16.57 14.74 6.09
CA ALA A 304 17.12 13.57 5.40
C ALA A 304 18.64 13.66 5.16
#